data_AF-A0A1G0DXG4-F1
#
_entry.id   AF-A0A1G0DXG4-F1
#
_cell.length_a   1.000
_cell.length_b   1.000
_cell.length_c   1.000
_cell.angle_alpha   90.00
_cell.angle_beta   90.00
_cell.angle_gamma   90.00
#
_symmetry.space_group_name_H-M   'P 1'
#
loop_
_entity.id
_entity.type
_entity.pdbx_description
1 polymer ?
#
loop_
_entity_poly.entity_id
_entity_poly.type
_entity_poly.pdbx_seq_one_letter_code
_entity_poly.pdbx_strand_id
1 'polypeptide(L)'
;MKLAVNILAVCLSAGFMASVALASSVNGDPNRGGELAARVCSPCHGMDGNSPVEEFPKLAGIDAYYLLKQLKDFKKKQRESPIMEPFAAALSDKEMADVAVYFGEQKPAPGVVADASLLEAGKLIWQEGNSRSGVPACSGCHGENGEGDEYFPRLAGQHSKYV
;
A
#
# COMPACT_ATOMS: atom_id res chain seq x y z
N MET A 1 -72.15 -5.61 -0.81
CA MET A 1 -71.65 -6.95 -0.42
C MET A 1 -70.16 -6.82 -0.17
N LYS A 2 -69.74 -7.34 1.00
CA LYS A 2 -68.39 -7.34 1.57
C LYS A 2 -67.34 -7.91 0.60
N LEU A 3 -66.12 -7.38 0.65
CA LEU A 3 -64.90 -8.18 0.88
C LEU A 3 -63.73 -7.22 1.19
N ALA A 4 -63.39 -7.17 2.48
CA ALA A 4 -62.17 -6.57 2.97
C ALA A 4 -61.04 -7.61 2.82
N VAL A 5 -59.95 -7.23 2.17
CA VAL A 5 -58.71 -8.03 2.10
C VAL A 5 -57.70 -7.34 3.01
N ASN A 6 -57.46 -7.94 4.18
CA ASN A 6 -56.39 -7.57 5.09
C ASN A 6 -55.05 -8.01 4.48
N ILE A 7 -54.24 -7.06 4.04
CA ILE A 7 -52.83 -7.30 3.70
C ILE A 7 -52.00 -7.01 4.95
N LEU A 8 -51.66 -8.08 5.67
CA LEU A 8 -50.65 -8.05 6.73
C LEU A 8 -49.28 -8.04 6.05
N ALA A 9 -48.69 -6.85 5.85
CA ALA A 9 -47.34 -6.72 5.35
C ALA A 9 -46.35 -6.97 6.49
N VAL A 10 -45.69 -8.12 6.43
CA VAL A 10 -44.62 -8.55 7.34
C VAL A 10 -43.38 -7.70 7.05
N CYS A 11 -42.97 -6.87 8.01
CA CYS A 11 -41.69 -6.15 7.97
C CYS A 11 -40.54 -7.17 8.17
N LEU A 12 -39.93 -7.61 7.08
CA LEU A 12 -38.64 -8.32 7.11
C LEU A 12 -37.52 -7.28 7.22
N SER A 13 -37.10 -6.97 8.45
CA SER A 13 -35.88 -6.20 8.71
C SER A 13 -34.67 -7.10 8.43
N ALA A 14 -34.15 -7.03 7.20
CA ALA A 14 -32.85 -7.60 6.86
C ALA A 14 -31.76 -6.87 7.67
N GLY A 15 -31.22 -7.55 8.69
CA GLY A 15 -30.08 -7.07 9.46
C GLY A 15 -28.84 -6.97 8.57
N PHE A 16 -28.39 -5.75 8.34
CA PHE A 16 -27.11 -5.47 7.68
C PHE A 16 -25.99 -5.82 8.67
N MET A 17 -25.49 -7.06 8.64
CA MET A 17 -24.24 -7.40 9.33
C MET A 17 -23.11 -6.69 8.59
N ALA A 18 -22.72 -5.51 9.07
CA ALA A 18 -21.47 -4.89 8.67
C ALA A 18 -20.32 -5.76 9.18
N SER A 19 -19.73 -6.55 8.28
CA SER A 19 -18.43 -7.16 8.51
C SER A 19 -17.41 -6.05 8.67
N VAL A 20 -17.07 -5.72 9.92
CA VAL A 20 -15.88 -4.93 10.22
C VAL A 20 -14.70 -5.82 9.89
N ALA A 21 -14.11 -5.62 8.71
CA ALA A 21 -12.81 -6.17 8.40
C ALA A 21 -11.83 -5.56 9.42
N LEU A 22 -11.35 -6.39 10.35
CA LEU A 22 -10.24 -6.04 11.23
C LEU A 22 -8.99 -5.96 10.36
N ALA A 23 -8.71 -4.78 9.80
CA ALA A 23 -7.39 -4.51 9.25
C ALA A 23 -6.38 -4.64 10.39
N SER A 24 -5.35 -5.47 10.21
CA SER A 24 -4.25 -5.62 11.16
C SER A 24 -3.57 -4.27 11.36
N SER A 25 -3.95 -3.54 12.41
CA SER A 25 -3.34 -2.24 12.67
C SER A 25 -1.94 -2.44 13.23
N VAL A 26 -0.93 -1.99 12.49
CA VAL A 26 0.41 -1.81 13.04
C VAL A 26 0.30 -0.84 14.22
N ASN A 27 0.75 -1.25 15.40
CA ASN A 27 0.74 -0.41 16.60
C ASN A 27 1.89 0.62 16.56
N GLY A 28 1.69 1.67 15.77
CA GLY A 28 2.59 2.81 15.61
C GLY A 28 1.91 4.13 15.99
N ASP A 29 2.71 5.12 16.38
CA ASP A 29 2.32 6.50 16.59
C ASP A 29 2.79 7.36 15.40
N PRO A 30 1.88 7.83 14.53
CA PRO A 30 2.25 8.58 13.33
C PRO A 30 2.90 9.94 13.64
N ASN A 31 2.65 10.55 14.81
CA ASN A 31 3.28 11.83 15.15
C ASN A 31 4.78 11.64 15.42
N ARG A 32 5.11 10.64 16.25
CA ARG A 32 6.50 10.22 16.48
C ARG A 32 7.15 9.73 15.18
N GLY A 33 6.39 9.00 14.37
CA GLY A 33 6.82 8.53 13.06
C GLY A 33 7.23 9.68 12.15
N GLY A 34 6.42 10.75 12.09
CA GLY A 34 6.71 11.96 11.33
C GLY A 34 7.96 12.69 11.80
N GLU A 35 8.15 12.83 13.12
CA GLU A 35 9.38 13.45 13.67
C GLU A 35 10.66 12.67 13.34
N LEU A 36 10.57 11.34 13.33
CA LEU A 36 11.68 10.47 12.96
C LEU A 36 11.91 10.47 11.44
N ALA A 37 10.83 10.40 10.65
CA ALA A 37 10.86 10.47 9.20
C ALA A 37 11.52 11.77 8.71
N ALA A 38 11.16 12.90 9.32
CA ALA A 38 11.75 14.20 9.01
C ALA A 38 13.27 14.22 9.18
N ARG A 39 13.79 13.57 10.23
CA ARG A 39 15.22 13.57 10.56
C ARG A 39 16.05 12.56 9.77
N VAL A 40 15.48 11.39 9.45
CA VAL A 40 16.25 10.23 8.98
C VAL A 40 15.84 9.78 7.58
N CYS A 41 14.54 9.77 7.29
CA CYS A 41 14.00 9.15 6.07
C CYS A 41 13.85 10.17 4.92
N SER A 42 13.48 11.40 5.25
CA SER A 42 13.14 12.46 4.30
C SER A 42 14.25 12.80 3.28
N PRO A 43 15.56 12.69 3.59
CA PRO A 43 16.60 13.00 2.60
C PRO A 43 16.56 12.10 1.36
N CYS A 44 16.02 10.88 1.46
CA CYS A 44 15.91 9.94 0.34
C CYS A 44 14.47 9.71 -0.09
N HIS A 45 13.53 9.63 0.86
CA HIS A 45 12.15 9.24 0.56
C HIS A 45 11.17 10.42 0.45
N GLY A 46 11.62 11.65 0.72
CA GLY A 46 10.75 12.82 0.81
C GLY A 46 10.08 12.94 2.18
N MET A 47 9.67 14.16 2.54
CA MET A 47 9.07 14.45 3.85
C MET A 47 7.77 13.68 4.07
N ASP A 48 6.93 13.62 3.04
CA ASP A 48 5.65 12.92 3.00
C ASP A 48 5.77 11.52 2.37
N GLY A 49 7.00 11.02 2.14
CA GLY A 49 7.23 9.75 1.47
C GLY A 49 7.05 9.78 -0.05
N ASN A 50 6.85 10.95 -0.67
CA ASN A 50 6.85 11.10 -2.12
C ASN A 50 8.25 11.51 -2.62
N SER A 51 9.16 10.54 -2.75
CA SER A 51 10.53 10.83 -3.16
C SER A 51 10.60 11.54 -4.51
N PRO A 52 11.36 12.64 -4.63
CA PRO A 52 11.61 13.31 -5.91
C PRO A 52 12.71 12.63 -6.75
N VAL A 53 13.43 11.66 -6.17
CA VAL A 53 14.54 10.95 -6.82
C VAL A 53 14.06 9.56 -7.23
N GLU A 54 14.18 9.24 -8.51
CA GLU A 54 13.56 8.04 -9.10
C GLU A 54 14.14 6.71 -8.57
N GLU A 55 15.39 6.74 -8.09
CA GLU A 55 16.09 5.58 -7.53
C GLU A 55 15.61 5.25 -6.10
N PHE A 56 14.98 6.19 -5.40
CA PHE A 56 14.45 5.97 -4.05
C PHE A 56 12.93 5.77 -4.10
N PRO A 57 12.40 4.68 -3.53
CA PRO A 57 10.97 4.41 -3.61
C PRO A 57 10.16 5.47 -2.88
N LYS A 58 9.00 5.78 -3.45
CA LYS A 58 7.91 6.45 -2.73
C LYS A 58 7.37 5.49 -1.66
N LEU A 59 7.23 5.98 -0.45
CA LEU A 59 6.68 5.26 0.71
C LEU A 59 5.23 5.68 1.00
N ALA A 60 4.81 6.85 0.50
CA ALA A 60 3.50 7.42 0.76
C ALA A 60 2.36 6.48 0.37
N GLY A 61 1.51 6.15 1.35
CA GLY A 61 0.34 5.29 1.20
C GLY A 61 0.63 3.84 0.79
N ILE A 62 1.87 3.38 0.98
CA ILE A 62 2.13 1.93 1.07
C ILE A 62 1.61 1.45 2.42
N ASP A 63 0.94 0.30 2.43
CA ASP A 63 0.38 -0.26 3.66
C ASP A 63 1.43 -0.35 4.80
N ALA A 64 1.01 0.06 6.00
CA ALA A 64 1.89 0.14 7.16
C ALA A 64 2.47 -1.22 7.56
N TYR A 65 1.71 -2.31 7.42
CA TYR A 65 2.23 -3.64 7.70
C TYR A 65 3.32 -4.03 6.69
N TYR A 66 3.09 -3.76 5.40
CA TYR A 66 4.11 -3.99 4.39
C TYR A 66 5.39 -3.21 4.70
N LEU A 67 5.28 -1.91 5.02
CA LEU A 67 6.43 -1.06 5.37
C LEU A 67 7.17 -1.58 6.60
N LEU A 68 6.45 -1.96 7.67
CA LEU A 68 7.05 -2.54 8.86
C LEU A 68 7.78 -3.84 8.55
N LYS A 69 7.18 -4.69 7.71
CA LYS A 69 7.81 -5.93 7.25
C LYS A 69 9.11 -5.61 6.51
N GLN A 70 9.12 -4.66 5.57
CA GLN A 70 10.35 -4.30 4.84
C GLN A 70 11.47 -3.82 5.76
N LEU A 71 11.16 -2.95 6.74
CA LEU A 71 12.14 -2.48 7.71
C LEU A 71 12.72 -3.63 8.54
N LYS A 72 11.87 -4.56 8.99
CA LYS A 72 12.31 -5.77 9.70
C LYS A 72 13.16 -6.68 8.82
N ASP A 73 12.80 -6.82 7.55
CA ASP A 73 13.54 -7.67 6.60
C ASP A 73 14.92 -7.08 6.30
N PHE A 74 15.03 -5.75 6.13
CA PHE A 74 16.33 -5.08 6.03
C PHE A 74 17.18 -5.27 7.29
N LYS A 75 16.60 -5.04 8.47
CA LYS A 75 17.30 -5.23 9.76
C LYS A 75 17.82 -6.65 9.94
N LYS A 76 17.05 -7.65 9.50
CA LYS A 76 17.41 -9.07 9.54
C LYS A 76 18.22 -9.54 8.34
N LYS A 77 18.50 -8.65 7.36
CA LYS A 77 19.14 -8.98 6.08
C LYS A 77 18.42 -10.05 5.27
N GLN A 78 17.11 -10.18 5.47
CA GLN A 78 16.22 -11.00 4.63
C GLN A 78 15.86 -10.29 3.33
N ARG A 79 16.00 -8.97 3.32
CA ARG A 79 16.03 -8.14 2.13
C ARG A 79 17.36 -7.41 2.10
N GLU A 80 18.15 -7.64 1.06
CA GLU A 80 19.47 -7.03 0.94
C GLU A 80 19.35 -5.58 0.44
N SER A 81 20.03 -4.66 1.13
CA SER A 81 20.21 -3.29 0.66
C SER A 81 21.34 -2.64 1.45
N PRO A 82 22.53 -2.44 0.84
CA PRO A 82 23.64 -1.75 1.49
C PRO A 82 23.27 -0.34 1.98
N ILE A 83 22.26 0.28 1.35
CA ILE A 83 21.77 1.60 1.70
C ILE A 83 20.83 1.52 2.91
N MET A 84 19.81 0.66 2.89
CA MET A 84 18.77 0.64 3.93
C MET A 84 19.13 -0.17 5.18
N GLU A 85 20.02 -1.15 5.09
CA GLU A 85 20.42 -2.00 6.22
C GLU A 85 20.91 -1.18 7.44
N PRO A 86 21.83 -0.19 7.30
CA PRO A 86 22.28 0.61 8.45
C PRO A 86 21.15 1.41 9.11
N PHE A 87 20.23 1.98 8.30
CA PHE A 87 19.09 2.74 8.82
C PHE A 87 18.12 1.83 9.57
N ALA A 88 17.75 0.69 8.98
CA ALA A 88 16.86 -0.27 9.61
C ALA A 88 17.46 -0.86 10.90
N ALA A 89 18.78 -1.11 10.92
CA ALA A 89 19.49 -1.61 12.10
C ALA A 89 19.49 -0.62 13.27
N ALA A 90 19.50 0.68 12.99
CA ALA A 90 19.49 1.73 14.01
C ALA A 90 18.11 1.94 14.67
N LEU A 91 17.03 1.46 14.06
CA LEU A 91 15.68 1.62 14.58
C LEU A 91 15.30 0.52 15.59
N SER A 92 14.60 0.90 16.64
CA SER A 92 13.82 -0.02 17.47
C SER A 92 12.58 -0.52 16.74
N ASP A 93 12.02 -1.64 17.20
CA ASP A 93 10.80 -2.21 16.62
C ASP A 93 9.60 -1.25 16.71
N LYS A 94 9.56 -0.44 17.77
CA LYS A 94 8.54 0.60 17.95
C LYS A 94 8.73 1.75 16.97
N GLU A 95 9.95 2.21 16.76
CA GLU A 95 10.24 3.27 15.78
C GLU A 95 9.94 2.82 14.36
N MET A 96 10.24 1.56 14.00
CA MET A 96 9.84 1.00 12.71
C MET A 96 8.32 1.00 12.53
N ALA A 97 7.56 0.64 13.56
CA ALA A 97 6.10 0.69 13.51
C ALA A 97 5.59 2.14 13.35
N ASP A 98 6.19 3.09 14.05
CA ASP A 98 5.81 4.51 14.00
C ASP A 98 5.99 5.10 12.60
N VAL A 99 7.16 4.90 11.98
CA VAL A 99 7.41 5.43 10.62
C VAL A 99 6.58 4.70 9.57
N ALA A 100 6.29 3.41 9.78
CA ALA A 100 5.44 2.64 8.87
C ALA A 100 4.00 3.16 8.87
N VAL A 101 3.41 3.43 10.05
CA VAL A 101 2.09 4.05 10.16
C VAL A 101 2.11 5.46 9.57
N TYR A 102 3.12 6.27 9.91
CA TYR A 102 3.25 7.62 9.37
C TYR A 102 3.22 7.65 7.83
N PHE A 103 4.08 6.86 7.16
CA PHE A 103 4.14 6.84 5.69
C PHE A 103 2.90 6.21 5.06
N GLY A 104 2.31 5.18 5.70
CA GLY A 104 1.08 4.56 5.22
C GLY A 104 -0.14 5.48 5.25
N GLU A 105 -0.15 6.49 6.12
CA GLU A 105 -1.19 7.53 6.17
C GLU A 105 -0.96 8.69 5.19
N GLN A 106 0.24 8.79 4.59
CA GLN A 106 0.52 9.86 3.63
C GLN A 106 -0.22 9.65 2.32
N LYS A 107 -0.56 10.76 1.66
CA LYS A 107 -1.21 10.74 0.36
C LYS A 107 -0.20 10.38 -0.75
N PRO A 108 -0.41 9.29 -1.50
CA PRO A 108 0.45 8.95 -2.63
C PRO A 108 0.35 10.03 -3.72
N ALA A 109 1.50 10.46 -4.25
CA ALA A 109 1.55 11.23 -5.48
C ALA A 109 1.20 10.33 -6.69
N PRO A 110 0.52 10.87 -7.71
CA PRO A 110 0.28 10.14 -8.95
C PRO A 110 1.60 9.75 -9.62
N GLY A 111 1.55 8.67 -10.39
CA GLY A 111 2.68 8.24 -11.22
C GLY A 111 2.87 9.12 -12.44
N VAL A 112 4.06 9.04 -13.03
CA VAL A 112 4.36 9.66 -14.32
C VAL A 112 4.52 8.54 -15.35
N VAL A 113 3.80 8.65 -16.46
CA VAL A 113 3.97 7.76 -17.60
C VAL A 113 5.23 8.21 -18.34
N ALA A 114 6.33 7.47 -18.18
CA ALA A 114 7.62 7.82 -18.79
C ALA A 114 7.60 7.70 -20.31
N ASP A 115 6.88 6.70 -20.83
CA ASP A 115 6.69 6.47 -22.26
C ASP A 115 5.21 6.15 -22.55
N ALA A 116 4.54 7.09 -23.21
CA ALA A 116 3.13 6.95 -23.55
C ALA A 116 2.86 5.80 -24.54
N SER A 117 3.85 5.42 -25.35
CA SER A 117 3.70 4.30 -26.30
C SER A 117 3.60 2.95 -25.61
N LEU A 118 4.11 2.83 -24.38
CA LEU A 118 4.07 1.61 -23.58
C LEU A 118 2.81 1.51 -22.70
N LEU A 119 2.03 2.59 -22.56
CA LEU A 119 0.94 2.66 -21.59
C LEU A 119 -0.11 1.56 -21.83
N GLU A 120 -0.51 1.35 -23.08
CA GLU A 120 -1.55 0.36 -23.39
C GLU A 120 -1.05 -1.07 -23.18
N ALA A 121 0.19 -1.36 -23.58
CA ALA A 121 0.82 -2.65 -23.32
C ALA A 121 0.95 -2.92 -21.81
N GLY A 122 1.34 -1.90 -21.03
CA GLY A 122 1.43 -1.99 -19.58
C GLY A 122 0.08 -2.30 -18.92
N LYS A 123 -1.01 -1.65 -19.37
CA LYS A 123 -2.37 -1.94 -18.89
C LYS A 123 -2.81 -3.37 -19.19
N LEU A 124 -2.54 -3.86 -20.40
CA LEU A 124 -2.86 -5.24 -20.77
C LEU A 124 -2.10 -6.24 -19.89
N ILE A 125 -0.79 -6.05 -19.70
CA ILE A 125 0.00 -6.91 -18.81
C ILE A 125 -0.52 -6.84 -17.37
N TRP A 126 -0.91 -5.65 -16.90
CA TRP A 126 -1.47 -5.48 -15.57
C TRP A 126 -2.75 -6.31 -15.36
N GLN A 127 -3.66 -6.27 -16.34
CA GLN A 127 -4.99 -6.87 -16.25
C GLN A 127 -5.00 -8.36 -16.59
N GLU A 128 -4.19 -8.78 -17.56
CA GLU A 128 -4.26 -10.12 -18.16
C GLU A 128 -2.97 -10.94 -17.95
N GLY A 129 -1.87 -10.29 -17.58
CA GLY A 129 -0.55 -10.89 -17.56
C GLY A 129 0.04 -11.06 -18.96
N ASN A 130 1.00 -11.97 -19.09
CA ASN A 130 1.58 -12.37 -20.36
C ASN A 130 1.70 -13.89 -20.44
N SER A 131 0.73 -14.52 -21.08
CA SER A 131 0.66 -15.98 -21.23
C SER A 131 1.82 -16.57 -22.04
N ARG A 132 2.45 -15.78 -22.93
CA ARG A 132 3.61 -16.25 -23.72
C ARG A 132 4.85 -16.42 -22.85
N SER A 133 5.03 -15.54 -21.86
CA SER A 133 6.15 -15.61 -20.91
C SER A 133 5.77 -16.23 -19.56
N GLY A 134 4.52 -16.67 -19.40
CA GLY A 134 4.02 -17.28 -18.15
C GLY A 134 3.83 -16.29 -17.01
N VAL A 135 3.76 -14.98 -17.29
CA VAL A 135 3.55 -13.95 -16.26
C VAL A 135 2.05 -13.86 -15.95
N PRO A 136 1.61 -14.05 -14.70
CA PRO A 136 0.21 -13.88 -14.33
C PRO A 136 -0.21 -12.40 -14.35
N ALA A 137 -1.51 -12.13 -14.35
CA ALA A 137 -2.04 -10.79 -14.18
C ALA A 137 -1.61 -10.18 -12.83
N CYS A 138 -1.08 -8.97 -12.86
CA CYS A 138 -0.61 -8.25 -11.67
C CYS A 138 -1.78 -7.85 -10.76
N SER A 139 -2.90 -7.48 -11.38
CA SER A 139 -4.12 -7.00 -10.71
C SER A 139 -4.71 -8.01 -9.71
N GLY A 140 -4.49 -9.31 -9.94
CA GLY A 140 -4.98 -10.37 -9.06
C GLY A 140 -4.38 -10.34 -7.64
N CYS A 141 -3.23 -9.69 -7.46
CA CYS A 141 -2.59 -9.53 -6.16
C CYS A 141 -2.42 -8.07 -5.76
N HIS A 142 -2.04 -7.19 -6.70
CA HIS A 142 -1.76 -5.78 -6.40
C HIS A 142 -2.99 -4.86 -6.51
N GLY A 143 -4.19 -5.42 -6.69
CA GLY A 143 -5.43 -4.67 -6.83
C GLY A 143 -5.69 -4.17 -8.25
N GLU A 144 -6.92 -3.75 -8.53
CA GLU A 144 -7.33 -3.41 -9.90
C GLU A 144 -6.54 -2.19 -10.43
N ASN A 145 -6.26 -1.22 -9.57
CA ASN A 145 -5.56 0.01 -9.90
C ASN A 145 -4.14 0.07 -9.34
N GLY A 146 -3.61 -1.02 -8.79
CA GLY A 146 -2.28 -1.05 -8.16
C GLY A 146 -2.25 -0.49 -6.74
N GLU A 147 -3.40 -0.40 -6.09
CA GLU A 147 -3.56 0.06 -4.71
C GLU A 147 -2.87 -0.85 -3.68
N GLY A 148 -2.74 -2.14 -3.99
CA GLY A 148 -2.16 -3.14 -3.09
C GLY A 148 -2.98 -3.37 -1.81
N ASP A 149 -2.38 -4.12 -0.90
CA ASP A 149 -2.86 -4.44 0.44
C ASP A 149 -1.67 -4.67 1.41
N GLU A 150 -1.96 -5.28 2.57
CA GLU A 150 -0.99 -5.66 3.61
C GLU A 150 0.17 -6.54 3.11
N TYR A 151 -0.09 -7.43 2.15
CA TYR A 151 0.86 -8.44 1.67
C TYR A 151 1.45 -8.07 0.31
N PHE A 152 0.65 -7.44 -0.55
CA PHE A 152 1.02 -7.03 -1.89
C PHE A 152 1.12 -5.52 -1.94
N PRO A 153 2.32 -4.94 -2.08
CA PRO A 153 2.49 -3.51 -1.96
C PRO A 153 1.76 -2.75 -3.05
N ARG A 154 1.37 -1.52 -2.72
CA ARG A 154 0.97 -0.51 -3.70
C ARG A 154 2.06 -0.33 -4.75
N LEU A 155 1.70 -0.50 -6.02
CA LEU A 155 2.56 -0.20 -7.18
C LEU A 155 2.13 1.09 -7.89
N ALA A 156 0.87 1.48 -7.71
CA ALA A 156 0.31 2.68 -8.33
C ALA A 156 1.03 3.95 -7.90
N GLY A 157 1.68 4.59 -8.87
CA GLY A 157 2.38 5.85 -8.67
C GLY A 157 3.84 5.72 -8.25
N GLN A 158 4.34 4.49 -8.09
CA GLN A 158 5.76 4.25 -7.82
C GLN A 158 6.63 4.68 -9.02
N HIS A 159 7.90 4.97 -8.75
CA HIS A 159 8.88 5.27 -9.80
C HIS A 159 9.15 4.03 -10.65
N SER A 160 9.10 4.19 -11.98
CA SER A 160 9.34 3.10 -12.93
C SER A 160 10.77 2.57 -12.91
N LYS A 161 11.74 3.34 -12.40
CA LYS A 161 13.12 2.86 -12.19
C LYS A 161 13.27 1.97 -10.97
N TYR A 162 12.36 2.06 -10.02
CA TYR A 162 12.41 1.29 -8.78
C TYR A 162 11.62 -0.03 -8.90
N VAL A 163 10.55 -0.04 -9.70
CA VAL A 163 9.75 -1.25 -10.04
C VAL A 163 10.46 -2.05 -11.11
#